data_AF-A0A955P6D4-F1
#
_entry.id   AF-A0A955P6D4-F1
#
_cell.length_a   1.000
_cell.length_b   1.000
_cell.length_c   1.000
_cell.angle_alpha   90.00
_cell.angle_beta   90.00
_cell.angle_gamma   90.00
#
_symmetry.space_group_name_H-M   'P 1'
#
loop_
_entity.id
_entity.type
_entity.pdbx_description
1 polymer ?
#
loop_
_entity_poly.entity_id
_entity_poly.type
_entity_poly.pdbx_seq_one_letter_code
_entity_poly.pdbx_strand_id
1 'polypeptide(L)'
;MKDYFWFESRKSTEVALRVIRDKDKRLKALRTCIAYLLISFISSLLFAVAFVVVLTMTLPETDGAYGQMPFEDPFVFPIMRTWAIFSALVVWPFYVLCGWNLSPIRLGALVGIPTLVFIVFVTPFSPAAGWLGSYAVLIFSLIVSWFWMNDFGSTGENKSVESNDKQIFPPTVEPPSNC
;
A
#
# COMPACT_ATOMS: atom_id res chain seq x y z
N MET A 1 35.05 -6.86 -44.41
CA MET A 1 34.21 -8.00 -43.93
C MET A 1 34.25 -8.20 -42.42
N LYS A 2 35.37 -7.97 -41.71
CA LYS A 2 35.43 -8.09 -40.24
C LYS A 2 34.50 -7.12 -39.49
N ASP A 3 34.25 -5.94 -40.03
CA ASP A 3 33.46 -4.90 -39.33
C ASP A 3 31.95 -5.17 -39.31
N TYR A 4 31.44 -5.88 -40.33
CA TYR A 4 30.03 -6.31 -40.38
C TYR A 4 29.72 -7.33 -39.29
N PHE A 5 30.63 -8.29 -39.05
CA PHE A 5 30.45 -9.32 -38.04
C PHE A 5 30.42 -8.72 -36.61
N TRP A 6 31.21 -7.67 -36.39
CA TRP A 6 31.26 -6.97 -35.11
C TRP A 6 30.01 -6.10 -34.88
N PHE A 7 29.44 -5.51 -35.92
CA PHE A 7 28.21 -4.71 -35.85
C PHE A 7 26.96 -5.56 -35.55
N GLU A 8 26.83 -6.72 -36.18
CA GLU A 8 25.73 -7.67 -35.94
C GLU A 8 25.74 -8.17 -34.48
N SER A 9 26.93 -8.44 -33.94
CA SER A 9 27.13 -8.89 -32.55
C SER A 9 26.69 -7.83 -31.51
N ARG A 10 26.94 -6.54 -31.78
CA ARG A 10 26.47 -5.44 -30.90
C ARG A 10 24.95 -5.26 -30.92
N LYS A 11 24.29 -5.43 -32.07
CA LYS A 11 22.82 -5.40 -32.12
C LYS A 11 22.19 -6.54 -31.33
N SER A 12 22.73 -7.75 -31.45
CA SER A 12 22.22 -8.93 -30.74
C SER A 12 22.32 -8.79 -29.22
N THR A 13 23.44 -8.24 -28.72
CA THR A 13 23.64 -8.00 -27.28
C THR A 13 22.73 -6.88 -26.75
N GLU A 14 22.49 -5.81 -27.50
CA GLU A 14 21.53 -4.78 -27.10
C GLU A 14 20.09 -5.29 -26.99
N VAL A 15 19.66 -6.15 -27.93
CA VAL A 15 18.33 -6.76 -27.87
C VAL A 15 18.22 -7.66 -26.65
N ALA A 16 19.23 -8.50 -26.38
CA ALA A 16 19.28 -9.34 -25.20
C ALA A 16 19.22 -8.52 -23.90
N LEU A 17 19.96 -7.41 -23.81
CA LEU A 17 19.94 -6.51 -22.66
C LEU A 17 18.59 -5.82 -22.46
N ARG A 18 17.88 -5.44 -23.53
CA ARG A 18 16.51 -4.90 -23.43
C ARG A 18 15.54 -5.94 -22.88
N VAL A 19 15.62 -7.18 -23.35
CA VAL A 19 14.78 -8.29 -22.88
C VAL A 19 15.03 -8.59 -21.40
N ILE A 20 16.30 -8.65 -20.98
CA ILE A 20 16.67 -8.88 -19.57
C ILE A 20 16.17 -7.73 -18.69
N ARG A 21 16.40 -6.48 -19.11
CA ARG A 21 15.93 -5.29 -18.38
C ARG A 21 14.41 -5.25 -18.27
N ASP A 22 13.68 -5.65 -19.31
CA ASP A 22 12.21 -5.71 -19.27
C ASP A 22 11.73 -6.83 -18.33
N LYS A 23 12.38 -8.00 -18.34
CA LYS A 23 12.10 -9.08 -17.37
C LYS A 23 12.32 -8.62 -15.93
N ASP A 24 13.42 -7.95 -15.63
CA ASP A 24 13.70 -7.45 -14.29
C ASP A 24 12.69 -6.40 -13.83
N LYS A 25 12.30 -5.48 -14.72
CA LYS A 25 11.23 -4.50 -14.44
C LYS A 25 9.90 -5.19 -14.14
N ARG A 26 9.50 -6.16 -14.95
CA ARG A 26 8.27 -6.95 -14.75
C ARG A 26 8.30 -7.74 -13.45
N LEU A 27 9.43 -8.38 -13.14
CA LEU A 27 9.60 -9.13 -11.89
C LEU A 27 9.52 -8.21 -10.67
N LYS A 28 10.13 -7.02 -10.74
CA LYS A 28 10.03 -6.01 -9.68
C LYS A 28 8.60 -5.53 -9.50
N ALA A 29 7.90 -5.22 -10.58
CA ALA A 29 6.49 -4.81 -10.55
C ALA A 29 5.58 -5.92 -9.98
N LEU A 30 5.78 -7.17 -10.41
CA LEU A 30 5.04 -8.32 -9.88
C LEU A 30 5.25 -8.52 -8.38
N ARG A 31 6.50 -8.43 -7.90
CA ARG A 31 6.81 -8.53 -6.46
C ARG A 31 6.10 -7.45 -5.65
N THR A 32 6.12 -6.20 -6.13
CA THR A 32 5.40 -5.09 -5.50
C THR A 32 3.89 -5.33 -5.50
N CYS A 33 3.32 -5.79 -6.62
CA CYS A 33 1.90 -6.07 -6.74
C CYS A 33 1.44 -7.19 -5.79
N ILE A 34 2.24 -8.27 -5.67
CA ILE A 34 2.00 -9.37 -4.73
C ILE A 34 2.08 -8.88 -3.27
N ALA A 35 3.04 -8.02 -2.95
CA ALA A 35 3.16 -7.45 -1.60
C ALA A 35 1.90 -6.65 -1.22
N TYR A 36 1.38 -5.84 -2.15
CA TYR A 36 0.13 -5.09 -1.94
C TYR A 36 -1.09 -5.99 -1.83
N LEU A 37 -1.17 -7.05 -2.62
CA LEU A 37 -2.23 -8.04 -2.53
C LEU A 37 -2.22 -8.72 -1.15
N LEU A 38 -1.05 -9.16 -0.68
CA LEU A 38 -0.89 -9.77 0.64
C LEU A 38 -1.32 -8.83 1.76
N ILE A 39 -0.93 -7.55 1.70
CA ILE A 39 -1.29 -6.57 2.73
C ILE A 39 -2.79 -6.28 2.71
N SER A 40 -3.38 -6.13 1.53
CA SER A 40 -4.83 -5.97 1.37
C SER A 40 -5.59 -7.18 1.92
N PHE A 41 -5.05 -8.39 1.73
CA PHE A 41 -5.66 -9.61 2.24
C PHE A 41 -5.58 -9.70 3.77
N ILE A 42 -4.40 -9.42 4.34
CA ILE A 42 -4.18 -9.44 5.79
C ILE A 42 -5.03 -8.37 6.49
N SER A 43 -5.06 -7.14 5.96
CA SER A 43 -5.87 -6.06 6.53
C SER A 43 -7.35 -6.41 6.49
N SER A 44 -7.82 -6.96 5.37
CA SER A 44 -9.22 -7.36 5.23
C SER A 44 -9.61 -8.49 6.19
N LEU A 45 -8.73 -9.45 6.44
CA LEU A 45 -8.98 -10.49 7.44
C LEU A 45 -9.04 -9.90 8.85
N LEU A 46 -8.11 -8.99 9.19
CA LEU A 46 -8.11 -8.32 10.49
C LEU A 46 -9.40 -7.52 10.71
N PHE A 47 -9.89 -6.80 9.70
CA PHE A 47 -11.15 -6.06 9.81
C PHE A 47 -12.36 -6.98 9.94
N ALA A 48 -12.38 -8.10 9.20
CA ALA A 48 -13.46 -9.07 9.31
C ALA A 48 -13.51 -9.71 10.70
N VAL A 49 -12.35 -10.08 11.26
CA VAL A 49 -12.23 -10.59 12.64
C VAL A 49 -12.70 -9.54 13.65
N ALA A 50 -12.23 -8.30 13.53
CA ALA A 50 -12.64 -7.21 14.43
C ALA A 50 -14.15 -6.95 14.37
N PHE A 51 -14.73 -6.95 13.17
CA PHE A 51 -16.17 -6.78 12.98
C PHE A 51 -16.97 -7.90 13.64
N VAL A 52 -16.59 -9.16 13.42
CA VAL A 52 -17.27 -10.32 14.05
C VAL A 52 -17.18 -10.23 15.57
N VAL A 53 -16.00 -9.95 16.13
CA VAL A 53 -15.81 -9.83 17.58
C VAL A 53 -16.67 -8.70 18.15
N VAL A 54 -16.63 -7.50 17.57
CA VAL A 54 -17.43 -6.36 18.04
C VAL A 54 -18.91 -6.67 17.92
N LEU A 55 -19.35 -7.23 16.78
CA LEU A 55 -20.73 -7.62 16.56
C LEU A 55 -21.18 -8.59 17.66
N THR A 56 -20.41 -9.66 17.93
CA THR A 56 -20.71 -10.65 18.98
C THR A 56 -20.81 -10.08 20.39
N MET A 57 -20.00 -9.07 20.72
CA MET A 57 -20.06 -8.39 22.02
C MET A 57 -21.24 -7.44 22.15
N THR A 58 -21.82 -7.02 21.02
CA THR A 58 -22.89 -6.00 20.96
C THR A 58 -24.28 -6.57 20.73
N LEU A 59 -24.42 -7.90 20.64
CA LEU A 59 -25.75 -8.51 20.55
C LEU A 59 -26.59 -8.18 21.79
N PRO A 60 -27.91 -8.07 21.65
CA PRO A 60 -28.81 -7.97 22.80
C PRO A 60 -28.90 -9.33 23.54
N GLU A 61 -29.08 -9.28 24.86
CA GLU A 61 -29.25 -10.47 25.73
C GLU A 61 -30.41 -11.39 25.33
N THR A 62 -31.33 -10.88 24.51
CA THR A 62 -32.47 -11.62 23.96
C THR A 62 -32.09 -12.55 22.81
N ASP A 63 -30.88 -12.44 22.25
CA ASP A 63 -30.39 -13.30 21.18
C ASP A 63 -29.70 -14.55 21.77
N GLY A 64 -29.96 -15.72 21.20
CA GLY A 64 -29.37 -16.99 21.64
C GLY A 64 -27.86 -17.06 21.45
N ALA A 65 -27.28 -16.16 20.65
CA ALA A 65 -25.84 -16.02 20.46
C ALA A 65 -25.17 -15.05 21.45
N TYR A 66 -25.92 -14.42 22.36
CA TYR A 66 -25.36 -13.50 23.36
C TYR A 66 -24.43 -14.24 24.33
N GLY A 67 -23.18 -13.78 24.43
CA GLY A 67 -22.18 -14.36 25.32
C GLY A 67 -21.53 -15.66 24.82
N GLN A 68 -21.89 -16.14 23.62
CA GLN A 68 -21.18 -17.24 22.98
C GLN A 68 -19.85 -16.78 22.37
N MET A 69 -18.89 -17.70 22.21
CA MET A 69 -17.63 -17.32 21.60
C MET A 69 -17.84 -17.10 20.09
N PRO A 70 -17.33 -16.01 19.49
CA PRO A 70 -17.57 -15.66 18.09
C PRO A 70 -17.17 -16.73 17.06
N PHE A 71 -16.29 -17.65 17.44
CA PHE A 71 -15.76 -18.69 16.57
C PHE A 71 -16.19 -20.10 17.00
N GLU A 72 -17.18 -20.21 17.88
CA GLU A 72 -17.73 -21.48 18.33
C GLU A 72 -18.58 -22.14 17.24
N ASP A 73 -19.25 -21.34 16.41
CA ASP A 73 -20.00 -21.81 15.25
C ASP A 73 -19.05 -22.04 14.04
N PRO A 74 -18.95 -23.28 13.51
CA PRO A 74 -18.10 -23.61 12.37
C PRO A 74 -18.49 -22.89 11.07
N PHE A 75 -19.69 -22.30 10.98
CA PHE A 75 -20.13 -21.55 9.80
C PHE A 75 -19.65 -20.09 9.79
N VAL A 76 -19.24 -19.53 10.93
CA VAL A 76 -18.79 -18.13 11.01
C VAL A 76 -17.48 -17.94 10.24
N PHE A 77 -16.53 -18.86 10.40
CA PHE A 77 -15.22 -18.78 9.74
C PHE A 77 -15.28 -18.79 8.19
N PRO A 78 -16.01 -19.71 7.52
CA PRO A 78 -16.13 -19.71 6.06
C PRO A 78 -16.90 -18.50 5.52
N ILE A 79 -17.94 -18.02 6.20
CA ILE A 79 -18.68 -16.82 5.80
C ILE A 79 -17.77 -15.59 5.92
N MET A 80 -17.13 -15.40 7.08
CA MET A 80 -16.17 -14.33 7.33
C MET A 80 -15.05 -14.32 6.28
N ARG A 81 -14.47 -15.49 6.00
CA ARG A 81 -13.40 -15.63 5.01
C ARG A 81 -13.86 -15.24 3.60
N THR A 82 -15.07 -15.64 3.20
CA THR A 82 -15.64 -15.27 1.90
C THR A 82 -15.74 -13.77 1.76
N TRP A 83 -16.31 -13.10 2.76
CA TRP A 83 -16.42 -11.65 2.76
C TRP A 83 -15.06 -10.95 2.77
N ALA A 84 -14.11 -11.44 3.58
CA ALA A 84 -12.76 -10.91 3.61
C ALA A 84 -12.03 -11.04 2.27
N ILE A 85 -12.22 -12.16 1.54
CA ILE A 85 -11.66 -12.32 0.19
C ILE A 85 -12.28 -11.31 -0.77
N PHE A 86 -13.62 -11.18 -0.75
CA PHE A 86 -14.33 -10.23 -1.61
C PHE A 86 -13.87 -8.79 -1.36
N SER A 87 -13.82 -8.35 -0.11
CA SER A 87 -13.35 -7.01 0.23
C SER A 87 -11.89 -6.81 -0.14
N ALA A 88 -11.02 -7.80 0.08
CA ALA A 88 -9.63 -7.73 -0.36
C ALA A 88 -9.51 -7.53 -1.88
N LEU A 89 -10.30 -8.24 -2.68
CA LEU A 89 -10.29 -8.11 -4.14
C LEU A 89 -10.81 -6.74 -4.61
N VAL A 90 -11.87 -6.22 -3.98
CA VAL A 90 -12.44 -4.90 -4.32
C VAL A 90 -11.48 -3.77 -3.96
N VAL A 91 -10.78 -3.89 -2.84
CA VAL A 91 -9.91 -2.85 -2.27
C VAL A 91 -8.49 -2.90 -2.84
N TRP A 92 -8.02 -4.07 -3.28
CA TRP A 92 -6.71 -4.28 -3.89
C TRP A 92 -6.34 -3.29 -5.01
N PRO A 93 -7.18 -3.01 -6.03
CA PRO A 93 -6.82 -2.07 -7.08
C PRO A 93 -6.53 -0.67 -6.53
N PHE A 94 -7.23 -0.24 -5.48
CA PHE A 94 -6.97 1.06 -4.85
C PHE A 94 -5.65 1.08 -4.08
N TYR A 95 -5.29 0.00 -3.40
CA TYR A 95 -3.97 -0.14 -2.77
C TYR A 95 -2.84 -0.10 -3.80
N VAL A 96 -3.03 -0.70 -4.99
CA VAL A 96 -2.02 -0.68 -6.05
C VAL A 96 -1.90 0.70 -6.69
N LEU A 97 -3.02 1.35 -6.98
CA LEU A 97 -3.05 2.68 -7.61
C LEU A 97 -2.49 3.77 -6.68
N CYS A 98 -2.92 3.80 -5.42
CA CYS A 98 -2.48 4.81 -4.46
C CYS A 98 -1.12 4.46 -3.82
N GLY A 99 -0.77 3.19 -3.70
CA GLY A 99 0.44 2.73 -3.01
C GLY A 99 1.71 2.68 -3.84
N TRP A 100 1.66 2.93 -5.15
CA TRP A 100 2.82 2.75 -6.03
C TRP A 100 4.08 3.50 -5.57
N ASN A 101 3.91 4.62 -4.86
CA ASN A 101 5.00 5.47 -4.37
C ASN A 101 5.29 5.35 -2.86
N LEU A 102 4.52 4.56 -2.11
CA LEU A 102 4.65 4.48 -0.65
C LEU A 102 5.16 3.12 -0.18
N SER A 103 5.66 3.05 1.07
CA SER A 103 5.98 1.75 1.65
C SER A 103 4.68 1.02 2.00
N PRO A 104 4.57 -0.29 1.68
CA PRO A 104 3.32 -1.03 1.85
C PRO A 104 2.80 -1.05 3.28
N ILE A 105 3.72 -1.08 4.25
CA ILE A 105 3.43 -1.10 5.69
C ILE A 105 2.85 0.25 6.15
N ARG A 106 3.41 1.37 5.69
CA ARG A 106 2.90 2.70 6.08
C ARG A 106 1.51 2.94 5.53
N LEU A 107 1.26 2.56 4.28
CA LEU A 107 -0.08 2.65 3.68
C LEU A 107 -1.08 1.78 4.43
N GLY A 108 -0.68 0.55 4.79
CA GLY A 108 -1.49 -0.34 5.61
C GLY A 108 -1.85 0.27 6.97
N ALA A 109 -0.92 0.94 7.64
CA ALA A 109 -1.19 1.59 8.93
C ALA A 109 -2.07 2.84 8.79
N LEU A 110 -1.77 3.71 7.83
CA LEU A 110 -2.52 4.95 7.57
C LEU A 110 -3.97 4.68 7.21
N VAL A 111 -4.21 3.67 6.37
CA VAL A 111 -5.56 3.29 5.97
C VAL A 111 -6.20 2.40 7.02
N GLY A 112 -5.45 1.46 7.59
CA GLY A 112 -6.00 0.41 8.42
C GLY A 112 -6.35 0.80 9.85
N ILE A 113 -5.59 1.71 10.47
CA ILE A 113 -5.89 2.21 11.82
C ILE A 113 -7.25 2.95 11.84
N PRO A 114 -7.52 3.95 10.97
CA PRO A 114 -8.79 4.67 11.02
C PRO A 114 -9.98 3.79 10.64
N THR A 115 -9.82 2.84 9.71
CA THR A 115 -10.89 1.88 9.39
C THR A 115 -11.19 0.96 10.55
N LEU A 116 -10.17 0.47 11.26
CA LEU A 116 -10.34 -0.38 12.43
C LEU A 116 -11.03 0.37 13.57
N VAL A 117 -10.61 1.61 13.84
CA VAL A 117 -11.25 2.48 14.84
C VAL A 117 -12.71 2.72 14.47
N PHE A 118 -13.02 3.02 13.21
CA PHE A 118 -14.40 3.22 12.77
C PHE A 118 -15.27 1.99 12.99
N ILE A 119 -14.77 0.80 12.64
CA ILE A 119 -15.48 -0.47 12.85
C ILE A 119 -15.79 -0.64 14.34
N VAL A 120 -14.83 -0.43 15.24
CA VAL A 120 -15.04 -0.61 16.68
C VAL A 120 -16.07 0.37 17.24
N PHE A 121 -16.06 1.63 16.78
CA PHE A 121 -16.97 2.65 17.31
C PHE A 121 -18.37 2.64 16.69
N VAL A 122 -18.52 2.33 15.40
CA VAL A 122 -19.81 2.46 14.69
C VAL A 122 -20.62 1.18 14.66
N THR A 123 -19.96 0.03 14.58
CA THR A 123 -20.61 -1.29 14.61
C THR A 123 -21.57 -1.50 15.79
N PRO A 124 -21.29 -1.08 17.05
CA PRO A 124 -22.24 -1.24 18.16
C PRO A 124 -23.57 -0.50 17.97
N PHE A 125 -23.58 0.61 17.22
CA PHE A 125 -24.79 1.41 17.02
C PHE A 125 -25.61 0.95 15.81
N SER A 126 -24.93 0.50 14.75
CA SER A 126 -25.58 -0.03 13.56
C SER A 126 -24.63 -0.96 12.80
N PRO A 127 -24.88 -2.29 12.80
CA PRO A 127 -24.04 -3.26 12.10
C PRO A 127 -23.95 -3.00 10.59
N ALA A 128 -25.07 -2.57 9.98
CA ALA A 128 -25.11 -2.22 8.56
C ALA A 128 -24.25 -0.98 8.24
N ALA A 129 -24.27 0.02 9.13
CA ALA A 129 -23.43 1.22 8.98
C ALA A 129 -21.95 0.91 9.25
N GLY A 130 -21.64 0.00 10.18
CA GLY A 130 -20.27 -0.47 10.42
C GLY A 130 -19.67 -1.11 9.17
N TRP A 131 -20.46 -1.94 8.47
CA TRP A 131 -20.00 -2.61 7.25
C TRP A 131 -19.83 -1.64 6.07
N LEU A 132 -20.89 -0.92 5.67
CA LEU A 132 -20.82 0.00 4.52
C LEU A 132 -19.91 1.21 4.79
N GLY A 133 -19.95 1.73 6.03
CA GLY A 133 -19.13 2.87 6.44
C GLY A 133 -17.63 2.53 6.47
N SER A 134 -17.26 1.29 6.78
CA SER A 134 -15.85 0.87 6.73
C SER A 134 -15.25 1.04 5.34
N TYR A 135 -16.00 0.76 4.27
CA TYR A 135 -15.54 1.01 2.89
C TYR A 135 -15.39 2.49 2.58
N ALA A 136 -16.34 3.32 3.03
CA ALA A 136 -16.27 4.77 2.84
C ALA A 136 -15.03 5.36 3.53
N VAL A 137 -14.74 4.95 4.77
CA VAL A 137 -13.54 5.37 5.52
C VAL A 137 -12.27 4.86 4.85
N LEU A 138 -12.29 3.62 4.34
CA LEU A 138 -11.14 3.04 3.65
C LEU A 138 -10.80 3.82 2.38
N ILE A 139 -11.80 4.11 1.55
CA ILE A 139 -11.65 4.91 0.32
C ILE A 139 -11.21 6.34 0.67
N PHE A 140 -11.84 6.97 1.67
CA PHE A 140 -11.48 8.31 2.11
C PHE A 140 -10.03 8.37 2.61
N SER A 141 -9.61 7.41 3.42
CA SER A 141 -8.25 7.34 3.94
C SER A 141 -7.22 7.08 2.84
N LEU A 142 -7.57 6.31 1.80
CA LEU A 142 -6.74 6.16 0.59
C LEU A 142 -6.62 7.47 -0.20
N ILE A 143 -7.72 8.21 -0.37
CA ILE A 143 -7.72 9.51 -1.06
C ILE A 143 -6.87 10.52 -0.29
N VAL A 144 -7.06 10.61 1.04
CA VAL A 144 -6.25 11.49 1.90
C VAL A 144 -4.79 11.09 1.85
N SER A 145 -4.47 9.80 1.94
CA SER A 145 -3.10 9.31 1.84
C SER A 145 -2.48 9.70 0.51
N TRP A 146 -3.20 9.53 -0.61
CA TRP A 146 -2.76 9.91 -1.94
C TRP A 146 -2.53 11.42 -2.07
N PHE A 147 -3.46 12.24 -1.59
CA PHE A 147 -3.34 13.70 -1.59
C PHE A 147 -2.13 14.17 -0.78
N TRP A 148 -1.93 13.59 0.41
CA TRP A 148 -0.80 13.88 1.27
C TRP A 148 0.54 13.54 0.57
N MET A 149 0.62 12.46 -0.22
CA MET A 149 1.86 12.17 -0.97
C MET A 149 2.17 13.22 -2.04
N ASN A 150 1.15 13.70 -2.74
CA ASN A 150 1.33 14.68 -3.81
C ASN A 150 1.89 16.01 -3.25
N ASP A 151 1.50 16.36 -2.03
CA ASP A 151 1.95 17.60 -1.38
C ASP A 151 3.41 17.52 -0.92
N PHE A 152 3.83 16.40 -0.32
CA PHE A 152 5.24 16.19 0.10
C PHE A 152 6.21 15.94 -1.08
N GLY A 153 5.72 15.43 -2.21
CA GLY A 153 6.51 15.28 -3.44
C GLY A 153 7.05 16.63 -3.93
N SER A 154 6.26 17.70 -3.79
CA SER A 154 6.66 19.05 -4.23
C SER A 154 7.69 19.72 -3.31
N THR A 155 7.79 19.32 -2.03
CA THR A 155 8.72 19.96 -1.08
C THR A 155 10.10 19.30 -1.04
N GLY A 156 10.20 18.03 -1.43
CA GLY A 156 11.46 17.27 -1.43
C GLY A 156 12.40 17.64 -2.58
N GLU A 157 11.84 17.89 -3.78
CA GLU A 157 12.63 18.18 -4.97
C GLU A 157 13.38 19.53 -4.87
N ASN A 158 12.74 20.54 -4.27
CA ASN A 158 13.35 21.87 -4.08
C ASN A 158 14.58 21.86 -3.15
N LYS A 159 14.65 20.96 -2.16
CA LYS A 159 15.82 20.88 -1.25
C LYS A 159 17.03 20.20 -1.90
N SER A 160 16.79 19.23 -2.78
CA SER A 160 17.88 18.56 -3.54
C SER A 160 18.50 19.47 -4.60
N VAL A 161 17.71 20.36 -5.23
CA VAL A 161 18.23 21.33 -6.19
C VAL A 161 19.06 22.41 -5.48
N GLU A 162 18.60 22.92 -4.33
CA GLU A 162 19.33 23.96 -3.59
C GLU A 162 20.64 23.44 -2.95
N SER A 163 20.71 22.16 -2.57
CA SER A 163 21.94 21.57 -2.03
C SER A 163 22.98 21.23 -3.11
N ASN A 164 22.57 20.99 -4.35
CA ASN A 164 23.50 20.71 -5.45
C ASN A 164 24.14 21.99 -6.01
N ASP A 165 23.40 23.10 -6.01
CA ASP A 165 23.90 24.39 -6.49
C ASP A 165 25.00 24.99 -5.58
N LYS A 166 24.96 24.66 -4.29
CA LYS A 166 25.98 25.10 -3.31
C LYS A 166 27.27 24.27 -3.33
N GLN A 167 27.33 23.16 -4.06
CA GLN A 167 28.54 22.32 -4.19
C GLN A 167 29.29 22.50 -5.53
N ILE A 168 28.75 23.29 -6.47
CA ILE A 168 29.35 23.49 -7.80
C ILE A 168 30.35 24.68 -7.84
N PHE A 169 30.54 25.40 -6.74
CA PHE A 169 31.62 26.39 -6.66
C PHE A 169 32.84 25.79 -5.94
N PRO A 170 33.94 25.50 -6.66
CA PRO A 170 35.19 25.10 -6.00
C PRO A 170 35.69 26.25 -5.12
N PRO A 171 36.35 25.96 -3.99
CA PRO A 171 36.92 26.99 -3.13
C PRO A 171 37.94 27.79 -3.95
N THR A 172 37.72 29.10 -4.02
CA THR A 172 38.66 30.07 -4.58
C THR A 172 39.99 29.90 -3.85
N VAL A 173 40.99 29.34 -4.54
CA VAL A 173 42.35 29.20 -4.01
C VAL A 173 42.92 30.61 -3.92
N GLU A 174 43.04 31.14 -2.70
CA GLU A 174 43.73 32.40 -2.46
C GLU A 174 45.21 32.23 -2.83
N PRO A 175 45.80 33.18 -3.59
CA PRO A 175 47.21 33.11 -3.92
C PRO A 175 48.07 33.37 -2.67
N PRO A 176 49.22 32.70 -2.53
CA PRO A 176 50.10 32.88 -1.38
C PRO A 176 50.59 34.33 -1.31
N SER A 177 50.31 34.98 -0.18
CA SER A 177 50.89 36.26 0.20
C SER A 177 52.37 36.07 0.49
N ASN A 178 53.23 36.43 -0.46
CA ASN A 178 54.66 36.57 -0.23
C ASN A 178 54.91 37.86 0.56
N CYS A 179 55.32 37.72 1.82
CA CYS A 179 56.18 38.63 2.57
C CYS A 179 57.07 37.79 3.49
#